data_AF-A0A1D2UKW4-F1
#
_entry.id   AF-A0A1D2UKW4-F1
#
_cell.length_a   1.000
_cell.length_b   1.000
_cell.length_c   1.000
_cell.angle_alpha   90.00
_cell.angle_beta   90.00
_cell.angle_gamma   90.00
#
_symmetry.space_group_name_H-M   'P 1'
#
loop_
_entity.id
_entity.type
_entity.pdbx_description
1 polymer ?
#
loop_
_entity_poly.entity_id
_entity_poly.type
_entity_poly.pdbx_seq_one_letter_code
_entity_poly.pdbx_strand_id
1 'polypeptide(L)'
;MALGDEILGKGRLDPQDHAPYQQLNIDIHNTILAASSNAWVSRFAAQAHHIPYASDRIMLWESHQVIWRSHDDHHRIVRALRSRDGRRAEELMREHVYYAGVILRDNYSKLLEKQAAAE
;
A
#
# COMPACT_ATOMS: atom_id res chain seq x y z
N MET A 1 5.60 -0.27 11.03
CA MET A 1 4.42 -1.00 11.54
C MET A 1 3.79 -0.29 12.73
N ALA A 2 4.50 -0.11 13.86
CA ALA A 2 3.94 0.48 15.08
C ALA A 2 3.21 1.82 14.89
N LEU A 3 3.78 2.75 14.12
CA LEU A 3 3.11 4.02 13.79
C LEU A 3 1.75 3.81 13.09
N GLY A 4 1.67 2.85 12.16
CA GLY A 4 0.43 2.50 11.47
C GLY A 4 -0.57 1.83 12.41
N ASP A 5 -0.08 1.00 13.35
CA ASP A 5 -0.91 0.39 14.39
C ASP A 5 -1.56 1.46 15.29
N GLU A 6 -0.79 2.48 15.67
CA GLU A 6 -1.28 3.62 16.46
C GLU A 6 -2.29 4.47 15.68
N ILE A 7 -1.93 4.86 14.45
CA ILE A 7 -2.79 5.68 13.58
C ILE A 7 -4.13 4.97 13.36
N LEU A 8 -4.08 3.72 12.91
CA LEU A 8 -5.27 2.98 12.51
C LEU A 8 -6.07 2.48 13.70
N GLY A 9 -5.42 2.17 14.82
CA GLY A 9 -6.05 1.71 16.06
C GLY A 9 -7.12 2.65 16.62
N LYS A 10 -7.13 3.93 16.19
CA LYS A 10 -8.17 4.92 16.50
C LYS A 10 -9.55 4.57 15.93
N GLY A 11 -9.64 3.65 14.97
CA GLY A 11 -10.90 3.30 14.29
C GLY A 11 -11.42 4.35 13.30
N ARG A 12 -10.63 5.41 13.06
CA ARG A 12 -10.87 6.49 12.09
C ARG A 12 -9.53 6.99 11.57
N LEU A 13 -9.55 7.69 10.46
CA LEU A 13 -8.37 8.33 9.86
C LEU A 13 -8.57 9.84 9.87
N ASP A 14 -7.72 10.55 10.60
CA ASP A 14 -7.77 12.02 10.65
C ASP A 14 -6.90 12.63 9.54
N PRO A 15 -7.19 13.84 9.05
CA PRO A 15 -6.40 14.49 8.00
C PRO A 15 -4.88 14.53 8.27
N GLN A 16 -4.49 14.70 9.54
CA GLN A 16 -3.09 14.73 9.96
C GLN A 16 -2.39 13.36 9.90
N ASP A 17 -3.14 12.26 9.84
CA ASP A 17 -2.61 10.90 9.82
C ASP A 17 -2.18 10.44 8.42
N HIS A 18 -2.71 11.07 7.37
CA HIS A 18 -2.52 10.63 6.00
C HIS A 18 -1.05 10.63 5.59
N ALA A 19 -0.35 11.75 5.77
CA ALA A 19 1.04 11.86 5.35
C ALA A 19 1.99 10.93 6.14
N PRO A 20 1.90 10.84 7.48
CA PRO A 20 2.69 9.88 8.25
C PRO A 20 2.43 8.43 7.84
N TYR A 21 1.17 8.04 7.65
CA TYR A 21 0.83 6.68 7.23
C TYR A 21 1.32 6.39 5.80
N GLN A 22 1.17 7.35 4.88
CA GLN A 22 1.64 7.20 3.51
C GLN A 22 3.16 6.98 3.45
N GLN A 23 3.92 7.74 4.24
CA GLN A 23 5.37 7.53 4.32
C GLN A 23 5.69 6.15 4.88
N LEU A 24 4.99 5.71 5.91
CA LEU A 24 5.15 4.37 6.47
C LEU A 24 4.88 3.27 5.42
N ASN A 25 3.81 3.41 4.62
CA ASN A 25 3.50 2.48 3.54
C ASN A 25 4.68 2.35 2.56
N ILE A 26 5.19 3.49 2.09
CA ILE A 26 6.34 3.56 1.18
C ILE A 26 7.55 2.85 1.80
N ASP A 27 7.84 3.11 3.07
CA ASP A 27 9.00 2.53 3.77
C ASP A 27 8.89 1.01 3.89
N ILE A 28 7.69 0.47 4.11
CA ILE A 28 7.45 -0.99 4.15
C ILE A 28 7.80 -1.62 2.79
N HIS A 29 7.23 -1.10 1.69
CA HIS A 29 7.47 -1.63 0.35
C HIS A 29 8.95 -1.54 -0.03
N ASN A 30 9.59 -0.39 0.20
CA ASN A 30 11.01 -0.18 -0.07
C ASN A 30 11.90 -1.13 0.74
N THR A 31 11.56 -1.38 2.01
CA THR A 31 12.31 -2.30 2.87
C THR A 31 12.23 -3.74 2.33
N ILE A 32 11.05 -4.19 1.90
CA ILE A 32 10.87 -5.54 1.32
C ILE A 32 11.68 -5.68 0.02
N LEU A 33 11.62 -4.66 -0.86
CA LEU A 33 12.39 -4.66 -2.11
C LEU A 33 13.90 -4.69 -1.84
N ALA A 34 14.39 -3.86 -0.93
CA ALA A 34 15.80 -3.85 -0.53
C ALA A 34 16.23 -5.21 0.06
N ALA A 35 15.41 -5.81 0.92
CA ALA A 35 15.67 -7.10 1.54
C ALA A 35 15.74 -8.25 0.52
N SER A 36 15.09 -8.13 -0.64
CA SER A 36 15.17 -9.13 -1.71
C SER A 36 16.59 -9.27 -2.30
N SER A 37 17.44 -8.24 -2.14
CA SER A 37 18.78 -8.16 -2.73
C SER A 37 18.81 -8.48 -4.24
N ASN A 38 17.71 -8.21 -4.94
CA ASN A 38 17.55 -8.49 -6.36
C ASN A 38 17.26 -7.20 -7.14
N ALA A 39 18.27 -6.71 -7.85
CA ALA A 39 18.18 -5.46 -8.61
C ALA A 39 17.07 -5.48 -9.69
N TRP A 40 16.72 -6.66 -10.21
CA TRP A 40 15.63 -6.79 -11.18
C TRP A 40 14.26 -6.57 -10.54
N VAL A 41 14.04 -7.13 -9.34
CA VAL A 41 12.78 -6.94 -8.61
C VAL A 41 12.56 -5.46 -8.30
N SER A 42 13.60 -4.77 -7.81
CA SER A 42 13.54 -3.32 -7.57
C SER A 42 13.26 -2.53 -8.85
N ARG A 43 13.88 -2.90 -9.97
CA ARG A 43 13.64 -2.26 -11.27
C ARG A 43 12.20 -2.45 -11.76
N PHE A 44 11.64 -3.65 -11.64
CA PHE A 44 10.25 -3.90 -12.02
C PHE A 44 9.26 -3.15 -11.13
N ALA A 45 9.50 -3.09 -9.82
CA ALA A 45 8.68 -2.29 -8.92
C ALA A 45 8.72 -0.80 -9.28
N ALA A 46 9.91 -0.26 -9.57
CA ALA A 46 10.05 1.12 -10.04
C ALA A 46 9.27 1.40 -11.33
N GLN A 47 9.25 0.44 -12.27
CA GLN A 47 8.44 0.56 -13.49
C GLN A 47 6.94 0.52 -13.20
N ALA A 48 6.49 -0.33 -12.27
CA ALA A 48 5.09 -0.40 -11.87
C ALA A 48 4.58 0.93 -11.28
N HIS A 49 5.43 1.68 -10.56
CA HIS A 49 5.07 3.00 -10.04
C HIS A 49 4.82 4.07 -11.13
N HIS A 50 5.26 3.85 -12.37
CA HIS A 50 4.92 4.73 -13.49
C HIS A 50 3.54 4.45 -14.09
N ILE A 51 2.85 3.38 -13.68
CA ILE A 51 1.48 3.13 -14.12
C ILE A 51 0.57 4.16 -13.44
N PRO A 52 -0.23 4.92 -14.21
CA PRO A 52 -1.16 5.90 -13.66
C PRO A 52 -2.03 5.27 -12.57
N TYR A 53 -2.21 5.99 -11.46
CA TYR A 53 -3.02 5.58 -10.30
C TYR A 53 -2.54 4.34 -9.52
N ALA A 54 -1.46 3.67 -9.95
CA ALA A 54 -0.86 2.54 -9.25
C ALA A 54 0.30 2.95 -8.31
N SER A 55 0.65 4.22 -8.28
CA SER A 55 1.64 4.78 -7.36
C SER A 55 1.08 4.85 -5.93
N ASP A 56 1.92 4.55 -4.93
CA ASP A 56 1.64 4.76 -3.49
C ASP A 56 1.18 6.20 -3.17
N ARG A 57 1.41 7.13 -4.11
CA ARG A 57 1.02 8.53 -4.03
C ARG A 57 -0.43 8.83 -4.40
N ILE A 58 -1.14 7.91 -5.06
CA ILE A 58 -2.43 8.21 -5.73
C ILE A 58 -3.61 7.37 -5.20
N MET A 59 -3.36 6.32 -4.41
CA MET A 59 -4.47 5.54 -3.83
C MET A 59 -5.41 6.41 -2.99
N LEU A 60 -6.71 6.12 -3.06
CA LEU A 60 -7.76 6.82 -2.31
C LEU A 60 -7.67 6.47 -0.81
N TRP A 61 -6.73 7.12 -0.13
CA TRP A 61 -6.43 6.95 1.28
C TRP A 61 -7.47 7.62 2.21
N GLU A 62 -8.73 7.74 1.82
CA GLU A 62 -9.76 8.40 2.66
C GLU A 62 -10.59 7.40 3.48
N SER A 63 -10.59 6.12 3.09
CA SER A 63 -11.32 5.08 3.82
C SER A 63 -10.43 4.39 4.83
N HIS A 64 -10.63 4.68 6.12
CA HIS A 64 -9.97 4.00 7.24
C HIS A 64 -10.00 2.47 7.09
N GLN A 65 -11.15 1.89 6.71
CA GLN A 65 -11.29 0.43 6.56
C GLN A 65 -10.39 -0.15 5.46
N VAL A 66 -10.26 0.56 4.33
CA VAL A 66 -9.39 0.12 3.23
C VAL A 66 -7.93 0.14 3.67
N ILE A 67 -7.52 1.21 4.37
CA ILE A 67 -6.16 1.35 4.87
C ILE A 67 -5.86 0.30 5.95
N TRP A 68 -6.80 0.08 6.87
CA TRP A 68 -6.67 -0.94 7.90
C TRP A 68 -6.43 -2.32 7.30
N ARG A 69 -7.23 -2.71 6.30
CA ARG A 69 -7.04 -4.00 5.62
C ARG A 69 -5.67 -4.09 4.95
N SER A 70 -5.26 -3.03 4.24
CA SER A 70 -3.94 -2.94 3.61
C SER A 70 -2.79 -3.10 4.62
N HIS A 71 -2.92 -2.46 5.78
CA HIS A 71 -1.95 -2.55 6.88
C HIS A 71 -1.89 -3.93 7.54
N ASP A 72 -3.05 -4.60 7.70
CA ASP A 72 -3.10 -5.99 8.16
C ASP A 72 -2.38 -6.93 7.17
N ASP A 73 -2.58 -6.72 5.86
CA ASP A 73 -1.86 -7.47 4.84
C ASP A 73 -0.35 -7.27 4.96
N HIS A 74 0.14 -6.04 5.21
CA HIS A 74 1.57 -5.79 5.47
C HIS A 74 2.10 -6.58 6.66
N HIS A 75 1.37 -6.64 7.78
CA HIS A 75 1.75 -7.46 8.93
C HIS A 75 1.87 -8.94 8.58
N ARG A 76 0.91 -9.46 7.81
CA ARG A 76 0.87 -10.86 7.38
C ARG A 76 2.03 -11.18 6.43
N ILE A 77 2.33 -10.28 5.50
CA ILE A 77 3.47 -10.38 4.57
C ILE A 77 4.78 -10.38 5.36
N VAL A 78 4.99 -9.40 6.24
CA VAL A 78 6.22 -9.31 7.06
C VAL A 78 6.39 -10.55 7.94
N ARG A 79 5.29 -11.08 8.52
CA ARG A 79 5.34 -12.32 9.29
C ARG A 79 5.80 -13.51 8.46
N ALA A 80 5.26 -13.68 7.25
CA ALA A 80 5.66 -14.74 6.32
C ALA A 80 7.13 -14.62 5.89
N LEU A 81 7.60 -13.39 5.61
CA LEU A 81 9.00 -13.13 5.32
C LEU A 81 9.91 -13.49 6.50
N ARG A 82 9.55 -13.10 7.72
CA ARG A 82 10.30 -13.44 8.94
C ARG A 82 10.35 -14.94 9.22
N SER A 83 9.30 -15.67 8.87
CA SER A 83 9.28 -17.14 8.95
C SER A 83 9.93 -17.83 7.77
N ARG A 84 10.52 -17.09 6.82
CA ARG A 84 11.11 -17.60 5.58
C ARG A 84 10.14 -18.39 4.68
N ASP A 85 8.85 -18.12 4.80
CA ASP A 85 7.82 -18.70 3.94
C ASP A 85 7.60 -17.82 2.71
N GLY A 86 8.46 -18.02 1.70
CA GLY A 86 8.44 -17.22 0.48
C GLY A 86 7.14 -17.36 -0.32
N ARG A 87 6.56 -18.57 -0.36
CA ARG A 87 5.31 -18.84 -1.07
C ARG A 87 4.17 -18.06 -0.45
N ARG A 88 4.04 -18.12 0.88
CA ARG A 88 3.00 -17.38 1.60
C ARG A 88 3.18 -15.87 1.44
N ALA A 89 4.41 -15.37 1.50
CA ALA A 89 4.70 -13.95 1.30
C ALA A 89 4.29 -13.48 -0.11
N GLU A 90 4.58 -14.28 -1.15
CA GLU A 90 4.19 -14.00 -2.53
C GLU A 90 2.67 -13.95 -2.70
N GLU A 91 1.96 -14.99 -2.24
CA GLU A 91 0.50 -15.08 -2.35
C GLU A 91 -0.19 -13.89 -1.67
N LEU A 92 0.28 -13.50 -0.48
CA LEU A 92 -0.23 -12.33 0.24
C LEU A 92 0.04 -11.02 -0.50
N MET A 93 1.23 -10.83 -1.06
CA MET A 93 1.56 -9.61 -1.82
C MET A 93 0.74 -9.49 -3.10
N ARG A 94 0.49 -10.61 -3.79
CA ARG A 94 -0.39 -10.62 -4.98
C ARG A 94 -1.80 -10.21 -4.65
N GLU A 95 -2.37 -10.77 -3.58
CA GLU A 95 -3.72 -10.41 -3.12
C GLU A 95 -3.79 -8.94 -2.67
N HIS A 96 -2.77 -8.47 -1.94
CA HIS A 96 -2.67 -7.07 -1.52
C HIS A 96 -2.73 -6.09 -2.71
N VAL A 97 -1.94 -6.36 -3.77
CA VAL A 97 -1.95 -5.53 -4.99
C VAL A 97 -3.25 -5.70 -5.78
N TYR A 98 -3.81 -6.92 -5.85
CA TYR A 98 -5.09 -7.15 -6.51
C TYR A 98 -6.22 -6.34 -5.85
N TYR A 99 -6.28 -6.34 -4.52
CA TYR A 99 -7.28 -5.59 -3.77
C TYR A 99 -7.13 -4.07 -4.00
N ALA A 100 -5.90 -3.55 -4.05
CA ALA A 100 -5.66 -2.16 -4.43
C ALA A 100 -6.25 -1.81 -5.81
N GLY A 101 -6.11 -2.72 -6.78
CA GLY A 101 -6.72 -2.59 -8.12
C GLY A 101 -8.25 -2.61 -8.10
N VAL A 102 -8.86 -3.43 -7.24
CA VAL A 102 -10.32 -3.43 -7.04
C VAL A 102 -10.80 -2.08 -6.50
N ILE A 103 -10.13 -1.54 -5.48
CA ILE A 103 -10.47 -0.22 -4.91
C ILE A 103 -10.34 0.89 -5.96
N LEU A 104 -9.27 0.87 -6.75
CA LEU A 104 -9.07 1.82 -7.85
C LEU A 104 -10.23 1.75 -8.85
N ARG A 105 -10.56 0.55 -9.34
CA ARG A 105 -11.65 0.34 -10.29
C ARG A 105 -12.98 0.86 -9.74
N ASP A 106 -13.31 0.50 -8.51
CA ASP A 106 -14.62 0.80 -7.91
C ASP A 106 -14.80 2.29 -7.57
N ASN A 107 -13.70 3.05 -7.51
CA ASN A 107 -13.72 4.47 -7.22
C ASN A 107 -13.15 5.33 -8.35
N TYR A 108 -13.00 4.77 -9.55
CA TYR A 108 -12.37 5.45 -10.69
C TYR A 108 -13.06 6.77 -11.04
N SER A 109 -14.39 6.81 -11.04
CA SER A 109 -15.16 8.04 -11.29
C SER A 109 -14.84 9.17 -10.30
N LYS A 110 -14.73 8.84 -9.01
CA LYS A 110 -14.40 9.82 -7.96
C LYS A 110 -12.99 10.39 -8.12
N LEU A 111 -12.05 9.56 -8.60
CA LEU A 111 -10.69 10.02 -8.90
C LEU A 111 -10.68 11.04 -10.03
N LEU A 112 -11.45 10.79 -11.11
CA LEU A 112 -11.57 11.74 -12.22
C LEU A 112 -12.19 13.07 -11.76
N GLU A 113 -13.24 13.03 -10.95
CA GLU A 113 -13.87 14.23 -10.39
C GLU A 113 -12.89 15.03 -9.52
N LYS A 114 -12.12 14.37 -8.65
CA LYS A 114 -11.14 15.02 -7.78
C LYS A 114 -9.99 15.64 -8.56
N GLN A 115 -9.57 15.03 -9.66
CA GLN A 115 -8.54 15.58 -10.54
C GLN A 115 -9.05 16.82 -11.29
N ALA A 116 -10.25 16.75 -11.86
CA ALA A 116 -10.87 17.89 -12.54
C ALA A 116 -11.11 19.09 -11.60
N ALA A 117 -11.32 18.85 -10.30
CA ALA A 117 -11.47 19.90 -9.30
C ALA A 117 -10.14 20.53 -8.83
N ALA A 118 -9.01 19.91 -9.17
CA ALA A 118 -7.67 20.39 -8.83
C ALA A 118 -6.99 21.17 -9.98
N GLU A 119 -7.62 21.18 -11.16
CA GLU A 119 -7.25 21.96 -12.36
C GLU A 119 -8.05 23.28 -12.44
#